data_AF-A0AA36GA51-F1
#
_entry.id   AF-A0AA36GA51-F1
#
_cell.length_a   1.000
_cell.length_b   1.000
_cell.length_c   1.000
_cell.angle_alpha   90.00
_cell.angle_beta   90.00
_cell.angle_gamma   90.00
#
_symmetry.space_group_name_H-M   'P 1'
#
loop_
_entity.id
_entity.type
_entity.pdbx_description
1 polymer ?
#
loop_
_entity_poly.entity_id
_entity_poly.type
_entity_poly.pdbx_seq_one_letter_code
_entity_poly.pdbx_strand_id
1 'polypeptide(L)'
;MDMLNARYWIKENMTWYYTLEATFYYSLLLGAFFDVRRSDFWQLIFHHVVTLGLLSASWAINFVRVGTLVLVSHDIADVFLEGGKLVRYAGKHKMLTNVCFVLFMSSWILTRLTYYPLIVIRSAFFDAADLIQPDYQIFNPLQVPYVPRLIIIMLVALFLLHIFWTYIIGKIVVRTIQEGEAADVRSDSEDEAEEQEVRRKRLTKTKQQTKKED
;
A
#
# COMPACT_ATOMS: atom_id res chain seq x y z
N MET A 1 -26.61 7.70 26.51
CA MET A 1 -27.68 6.91 25.87
C MET A 1 -27.90 7.55 24.50
N ASP A 2 -27.06 7.25 23.51
CA ASP A 2 -27.55 6.67 22.24
C ASP A 2 -26.43 6.05 21.37
N MET A 3 -25.36 5.52 21.96
CA MET A 3 -24.35 4.78 21.17
C MET A 3 -24.91 3.50 20.52
N LEU A 4 -26.09 3.03 20.96
CA LEU A 4 -26.80 1.89 20.35
C LEU A 4 -27.65 2.29 19.13
N ASN A 5 -28.09 3.55 19.03
CA ASN A 5 -28.92 4.04 17.91
C ASN A 5 -28.09 4.41 16.66
N ALA A 6 -26.79 4.69 16.81
CA ALA A 6 -25.90 4.91 15.66
C ALA A 6 -25.72 3.66 14.78
N ARG A 7 -25.93 2.46 15.36
CA ARG A 7 -25.78 1.18 14.67
C ARG A 7 -26.85 0.95 13.58
N TYR A 8 -27.95 1.70 13.59
CA TYR A 8 -29.04 1.59 12.61
C TYR A 8 -28.81 2.35 11.30
N TRP A 9 -27.75 3.17 11.18
CA TRP A 9 -27.47 3.95 9.98
C TRP A 9 -26.50 3.26 9.00
N ILE A 10 -25.74 2.28 9.48
CA ILE A 10 -24.81 1.50 8.66
C ILE A 10 -25.50 0.18 8.33
N LYS A 11 -25.78 -0.04 7.04
CA LYS A 11 -26.41 -1.27 6.55
C LYS A 11 -25.58 -2.48 7.00
N GLU A 12 -26.26 -3.57 7.39
CA GLU A 12 -25.61 -4.80 7.86
C GLU A 12 -24.53 -5.31 6.90
N ASN A 13 -24.79 -5.29 5.59
CA ASN A 13 -23.83 -5.67 4.55
C ASN A 13 -22.54 -4.85 4.61
N MET A 14 -22.64 -3.57 4.94
CA MET A 14 -21.49 -2.67 5.04
C MET A 14 -20.67 -2.97 6.29
N THR A 15 -21.33 -3.33 7.40
CA THR A 15 -20.68 -3.79 8.63
C THR A 15 -19.86 -5.05 8.39
N TRP A 16 -20.44 -6.04 7.68
CA TRP A 16 -19.72 -7.27 7.32
C TRP A 16 -18.54 -6.99 6.41
N TYR A 17 -18.73 -6.19 5.36
CA TYR A 17 -17.67 -5.79 4.46
C TYR A 17 -16.51 -5.14 5.21
N TYR A 18 -16.77 -4.11 6.03
CA TYR A 18 -15.74 -3.43 6.83
C TYR A 18 -15.03 -4.36 7.82
N THR A 19 -15.76 -5.25 8.47
CA THR A 19 -15.18 -6.15 9.48
C THR A 19 -14.27 -7.19 8.83
N LEU A 20 -14.69 -7.75 7.69
CA LEU A 20 -13.89 -8.70 6.93
C LEU A 20 -12.61 -8.04 6.39
N GLU A 21 -12.75 -6.87 5.77
CA GLU A 21 -11.61 -6.10 5.27
C GLU A 21 -10.67 -5.71 6.40
N ALA A 22 -11.18 -5.16 7.51
CA ALA A 22 -10.34 -4.82 8.67
C ALA A 22 -9.53 -6.05 9.15
N THR A 23 -10.18 -7.20 9.28
CA THR A 23 -9.53 -8.43 9.72
C THR A 23 -8.47 -8.91 8.73
N PHE A 24 -8.74 -8.79 7.43
CA PHE A 24 -7.77 -9.08 6.37
C PHE A 24 -6.56 -8.14 6.42
N TYR A 25 -6.76 -6.83 6.53
CA TYR A 25 -5.65 -5.88 6.62
C TYR A 25 -4.85 -6.02 7.93
N TYR A 26 -5.49 -6.41 9.04
CA TYR A 26 -4.78 -6.76 10.27
C TYR A 26 -3.92 -8.02 10.10
N SER A 27 -4.43 -9.04 9.40
CA SER A 27 -3.65 -10.25 9.14
C SER A 27 -2.44 -9.96 8.23
N LEU A 28 -2.59 -9.08 7.24
CA LEU A 28 -1.48 -8.60 6.41
C LEU A 28 -0.43 -7.84 7.24
N LEU A 29 -0.85 -6.94 8.13
CA LEU A 29 0.07 -6.20 9.01
C LEU A 29 0.86 -7.16 9.91
N LEU A 30 0.19 -8.14 10.53
CA LEU A 30 0.85 -9.13 11.37
C LEU A 30 1.77 -10.04 10.53
N GLY A 31 1.30 -10.49 9.37
CA GLY A 31 2.06 -11.31 8.44
C GLY A 31 3.33 -10.62 7.94
N ALA A 32 3.30 -9.30 7.75
CA ALA A 32 4.47 -8.53 7.33
C ALA A 32 5.67 -8.69 8.28
N PHE A 33 5.45 -8.89 9.60
CA PHE A 33 6.54 -9.12 10.55
C PHE A 33 7.19 -10.50 10.45
N PHE A 34 6.51 -11.46 9.81
CA PHE A 34 7.03 -12.80 9.57
C PHE A 34 7.57 -12.98 8.15
N ASP A 35 7.27 -12.06 7.22
CA ASP A 35 7.82 -12.07 5.86
C ASP A 35 9.27 -11.56 5.83
N VAL A 36 10.00 -11.93 4.78
CA VAL A 36 11.37 -11.45 4.55
C VAL A 36 11.35 -9.94 4.35
N ARG A 37 12.23 -9.25 5.08
CA ARG A 37 12.23 -7.79 5.18
C ARG A 37 12.83 -7.13 3.94
N ARG A 38 11.97 -6.78 2.99
CA ARG A 38 12.34 -6.06 1.76
C ARG A 38 12.72 -4.60 1.99
N SER A 39 13.37 -4.00 1.00
CA SER A 39 13.81 -2.60 0.99
C SER A 39 12.68 -1.56 1.23
N ASP A 40 11.42 -1.90 0.95
CA ASP A 40 10.23 -1.06 1.19
C ASP A 40 9.44 -1.44 2.46
N PHE A 41 10.03 -2.25 3.36
CA PHE A 41 9.36 -2.77 4.56
C PHE A 41 8.73 -1.68 5.44
N TRP A 42 9.48 -0.62 5.76
CA TRP A 42 8.97 0.42 6.66
C TRP A 42 7.83 1.21 6.03
N GLN A 43 7.91 1.45 4.72
CA GLN A 43 6.88 2.11 3.94
C GLN A 43 5.61 1.26 3.90
N LEU A 44 5.76 -0.07 3.76
CA LEU A 44 4.65 -1.03 3.81
C LEU A 44 3.97 -1.06 5.19
N ILE A 45 4.74 -1.11 6.28
CA ILE A 45 4.18 -1.05 7.65
C ILE A 45 3.46 0.28 7.88
N PHE A 46 4.09 1.40 7.51
CA PHE A 46 3.47 2.72 7.64
C PHE A 46 2.16 2.81 6.85
N HIS A 47 2.12 2.26 5.64
CA HIS A 47 0.90 2.15 4.86
C HIS A 47 -0.19 1.35 5.55
N HIS A 48 0.12 0.16 6.08
CA HIS A 48 -0.88 -0.65 6.80
C HIS A 48 -1.42 0.06 8.04
N VAL A 49 -0.56 0.77 8.79
CA VAL A 49 -0.99 1.58 9.93
C VAL A 49 -1.92 2.72 9.48
N VAL A 50 -1.59 3.39 8.37
CA VAL A 50 -2.42 4.47 7.81
C VAL A 50 -3.75 3.93 7.28
N THR A 51 -3.78 2.81 6.54
CA THR A 51 -5.02 2.24 5.99
C THR A 51 -5.93 1.70 7.10
N LEU A 52 -5.40 0.99 8.09
CA LEU A 52 -6.16 0.53 9.26
C LEU A 52 -6.67 1.70 10.11
N GLY A 53 -5.86 2.75 10.27
CA GLY A 53 -6.29 3.95 10.97
C GLY A 53 -7.38 4.71 10.20
N LEU A 54 -7.30 4.81 8.87
CA LEU A 54 -8.35 5.39 8.03
C LEU A 54 -9.66 4.60 8.14
N LEU A 55 -9.57 3.27 8.12
CA LEU A 55 -10.72 2.38 8.25
C LEU A 55 -11.39 2.49 9.63
N SER A 56 -10.57 2.58 10.69
CA SER A 56 -11.04 2.74 12.06
C SER A 56 -11.67 4.13 12.28
N ALA A 57 -11.03 5.19 11.78
CA ALA A 57 -11.51 6.55 11.91
C ALA A 57 -12.78 6.79 11.08
N SER A 58 -12.84 6.28 9.84
CA SER A 58 -14.04 6.41 8.99
C SER A 58 -15.24 5.68 9.60
N TRP A 59 -15.02 4.54 10.25
CA TRP A 59 -16.06 3.84 11.00
C TRP A 59 -16.54 4.64 12.21
N ALA A 60 -15.61 5.18 13.00
CA ALA A 60 -15.92 5.92 14.23
C ALA A 60 -16.76 7.18 13.99
N ILE A 61 -16.55 7.89 12.86
CA ILE A 61 -17.32 9.10 12.51
C ILE A 61 -18.43 8.86 11.47
N ASN A 62 -18.77 7.60 11.18
CA ASN A 62 -19.78 7.22 10.20
C ASN A 62 -19.49 7.70 8.74
N PHE A 63 -18.22 7.91 8.40
CA PHE A 63 -17.73 8.22 7.05
C PHE A 63 -17.47 6.93 6.24
N VAL A 64 -18.34 5.95 6.44
CA VAL A 64 -18.17 4.60 5.92
C VAL A 64 -18.10 4.59 4.39
N ARG A 65 -18.87 5.47 3.73
CA ARG A 65 -18.83 5.65 2.26
C ARG A 65 -17.43 5.98 1.77
N VAL A 66 -16.77 6.98 2.36
CA VAL A 66 -15.42 7.40 1.94
C VAL A 66 -14.42 6.27 2.17
N GLY A 67 -14.48 5.59 3.32
CA GLY A 67 -13.56 4.48 3.57
C GLY A 67 -13.82 3.26 2.66
N THR A 68 -15.06 3.00 2.20
CA THR A 68 -15.33 1.99 1.16
C THR A 68 -14.63 2.34 -0.15
N LEU A 69 -14.63 3.62 -0.55
CA LEU A 69 -13.93 4.06 -1.77
C LEU A 69 -12.41 3.88 -1.64
N VAL A 70 -11.87 4.10 -0.43
CA VAL A 70 -10.46 3.80 -0.13
C VAL A 70 -10.19 2.31 -0.30
N LEU A 71 -10.98 1.42 0.31
CA LEU A 71 -10.81 -0.04 0.19
C LEU A 71 -10.82 -0.50 -1.26
N VAL A 72 -11.86 -0.12 -2.02
CA VAL A 72 -12.00 -0.48 -3.44
C VAL A 72 -10.80 -0.03 -4.28
N SER A 73 -10.24 1.14 -3.99
CA SER A 73 -9.04 1.64 -4.69
C SER A 73 -7.80 0.75 -4.47
N HIS A 74 -7.70 0.10 -3.31
CA HIS A 74 -6.57 -0.75 -2.95
C HIS A 74 -6.76 -2.19 -3.47
N ASP A 75 -7.93 -2.78 -3.23
CA ASP A 75 -8.15 -4.22 -3.46
C ASP A 75 -8.04 -4.61 -4.94
N ILE A 76 -8.51 -3.76 -5.86
CA ILE A 76 -8.55 -4.06 -7.30
C ILE A 76 -7.16 -4.38 -7.86
N ALA A 77 -6.15 -3.57 -7.52
CA ALA A 77 -4.80 -3.79 -8.04
C ALA A 77 -4.10 -4.95 -7.31
N ASP A 78 -4.42 -5.17 -6.05
CA ASP A 78 -3.74 -6.16 -5.21
C ASP A 78 -4.09 -7.60 -5.64
N VAL A 79 -5.31 -7.82 -6.15
CA VAL A 79 -5.70 -9.09 -6.80
C VAL A 79 -4.74 -9.47 -7.93
N PHE A 80 -4.38 -8.52 -8.80
CA PHE A 80 -3.46 -8.78 -9.92
C PHE A 80 -2.01 -8.91 -9.47
N LEU A 81 -1.60 -8.16 -8.44
CA LEU A 81 -0.26 -8.23 -7.87
C LEU A 81 -0.01 -9.60 -7.23
N GLU A 82 -0.89 -10.05 -6.35
CA GLU A 82 -0.76 -11.34 -5.68
C GLU A 82 -0.97 -12.49 -6.66
N GLY A 83 -1.93 -12.36 -7.58
CA GLY A 83 -2.11 -13.32 -8.68
C GLY A 83 -0.84 -13.49 -9.52
N GLY A 84 -0.18 -12.39 -9.89
CA GLY A 84 1.08 -12.41 -10.63
C GLY A 84 2.21 -13.12 -9.89
N LYS A 85 2.33 -12.91 -8.57
CA LYS A 85 3.30 -13.62 -7.73
C LYS A 85 3.02 -15.12 -7.69
N LEU A 86 1.76 -15.52 -7.50
CA LEU A 86 1.37 -16.94 -7.48
C LEU A 86 1.70 -17.64 -8.80
N VAL A 87 1.40 -17.00 -9.94
CA VAL A 87 1.75 -17.51 -11.27
C VAL A 87 3.26 -17.65 -11.44
N ARG A 88 4.03 -16.69 -10.95
CA ARG A 88 5.50 -16.74 -11.00
C ARG A 88 6.04 -17.88 -10.13
N TYR A 89 5.52 -18.08 -8.92
CA TYR A 89 5.91 -19.18 -8.03
C TYR A 89 5.54 -20.57 -8.58
N ALA A 90 4.43 -20.69 -9.31
CA ALA A 90 4.06 -21.92 -9.99
C ALA A 90 5.01 -22.29 -11.17
N GLY A 91 5.91 -21.38 -11.55
CA GLY A 91 7.19 -21.71 -12.18
C GLY A 91 7.20 -21.96 -13.69
N LYS A 92 6.09 -21.81 -14.44
CA LYS A 92 6.07 -22.19 -15.88
C LYS A 92 5.24 -21.31 -16.84
N HIS A 93 4.81 -20.11 -16.46
CA HIS A 93 3.94 -19.28 -17.32
C HIS A 93 4.41 -17.82 -17.47
N LYS A 94 5.57 -17.59 -18.12
CA LYS A 94 6.12 -16.24 -18.36
C LYS A 94 5.12 -15.28 -19.03
N MET A 95 4.37 -15.75 -20.02
CA MET A 95 3.35 -14.95 -20.69
C MET A 95 2.24 -14.52 -19.72
N LEU A 96 1.79 -15.44 -18.85
CA LEU A 96 0.75 -15.16 -17.86
C LEU A 96 1.28 -14.20 -16.78
N THR A 97 2.52 -14.34 -16.32
CA THR A 97 3.17 -13.39 -15.40
C THR A 97 3.20 -11.98 -16.00
N ASN A 98 3.57 -11.85 -17.28
CA ASN A 98 3.60 -10.56 -17.97
C ASN A 98 2.18 -9.97 -18.14
N VAL A 99 1.17 -10.80 -18.43
CA VAL A 99 -0.24 -10.37 -18.47
C VAL A 99 -0.70 -9.88 -17.10
N CYS A 100 -0.44 -10.63 -16.03
CA CYS A 100 -0.74 -10.20 -14.66
C CYS A 100 -0.05 -8.87 -14.31
N PHE A 101 1.20 -8.70 -14.71
CA PHE A 101 1.95 -7.46 -14.50
C PHE A 101 1.31 -6.26 -15.24
N VAL A 102 0.88 -6.43 -16.50
CA VAL A 102 0.19 -5.39 -17.26
C VAL A 102 -1.16 -5.04 -16.64
N LEU A 103 -1.94 -6.04 -16.19
CA LEU A 103 -3.22 -5.81 -15.52
C LEU A 103 -3.02 -5.11 -14.17
N PHE A 104 -2.02 -5.52 -13.39
CA PHE A 104 -1.60 -4.85 -12.17
C PHE A 104 -1.25 -3.38 -12.42
N MET A 105 -0.42 -3.10 -13.42
CA MET A 105 0.00 -1.72 -13.73
C MET A 105 -1.19 -0.87 -14.17
N SER A 106 -2.04 -1.41 -15.04
CA SER A 106 -3.21 -0.70 -15.54
C SER A 106 -4.19 -0.38 -14.41
N SER A 107 -4.48 -1.37 -13.55
CA SER A 107 -5.32 -1.15 -12.37
C SER A 107 -4.69 -0.18 -11.38
N TRP A 108 -3.39 -0.28 -11.11
CA TRP A 108 -2.66 0.64 -10.22
C TRP A 108 -2.79 2.10 -10.66
N ILE A 109 -2.56 2.39 -11.94
CA ILE A 109 -2.68 3.76 -12.47
C ILE A 109 -4.12 4.25 -12.38
N LEU A 110 -5.09 3.43 -12.79
CA LEU A 110 -6.50 3.81 -12.77
C LEU A 110 -7.00 4.06 -11.34
N THR A 111 -6.70 3.16 -10.40
CA THR A 111 -7.29 3.23 -9.05
C THR A 111 -6.53 4.17 -8.12
N ARG A 112 -5.20 4.20 -8.15
CA ARG A 112 -4.36 4.93 -7.17
C ARG A 112 -3.84 6.28 -7.69
N LEU A 113 -3.60 6.43 -8.99
CA LEU A 113 -3.09 7.68 -9.57
C LEU A 113 -4.18 8.57 -10.18
N THR A 114 -5.29 7.97 -10.64
CA THR A 114 -6.40 8.74 -11.21
C THR A 114 -7.59 8.81 -10.25
N TYR A 115 -8.21 7.67 -9.93
CA TYR A 115 -9.43 7.64 -9.13
C TYR A 115 -9.22 8.15 -7.70
N TYR A 116 -8.19 7.69 -7.00
CA TYR A 116 -7.93 8.07 -5.61
C TYR A 116 -7.76 9.59 -5.40
N PRO A 117 -6.86 10.31 -6.10
CA PRO A 117 -6.74 11.76 -5.90
C PRO A 117 -7.93 12.55 -6.44
N LEU A 118 -8.48 12.17 -7.61
CA LEU A 118 -9.53 12.97 -8.26
C LEU A 118 -10.91 12.81 -7.63
N ILE A 119 -11.19 11.65 -7.03
CA ILE A 119 -12.48 11.35 -6.42
C ILE A 119 -12.35 11.34 -4.90
N VAL A 120 -11.51 10.46 -4.33
CA VAL A 120 -11.49 10.24 -2.87
C VAL A 120 -10.94 11.46 -2.13
N ILE A 121 -9.74 11.94 -2.51
CA ILE A 121 -9.14 13.12 -1.87
C ILE A 121 -9.99 14.36 -2.14
N ARG A 122 -10.41 14.58 -3.39
CA ARG A 122 -11.27 15.72 -3.75
C ARG A 122 -12.54 15.74 -2.90
N SER A 123 -13.27 14.62 -2.81
CA SER A 123 -14.48 14.57 -1.99
C SER A 123 -14.20 14.77 -0.51
N ALA A 124 -13.05 14.33 0.00
CA ALA A 124 -12.65 14.61 1.38
C ALA A 124 -12.36 16.10 1.65
N PHE A 125 -11.93 16.87 0.64
CA PHE A 125 -11.68 18.31 0.78
C PHE A 125 -12.91 19.18 0.52
N PHE A 126 -13.76 18.82 -0.44
CA PHE A 126 -14.86 19.69 -0.87
C PHE A 126 -16.22 19.24 -0.36
N ASP A 127 -16.48 17.93 -0.29
CA ASP A 127 -17.81 17.42 0.07
C ASP A 127 -17.91 17.09 1.57
N ALA A 128 -16.78 16.82 2.23
CA ALA A 128 -16.78 16.38 3.63
C ALA A 128 -17.12 17.49 4.63
N ALA A 129 -16.69 18.74 4.40
CA ALA A 129 -16.93 19.86 5.33
C ALA A 129 -18.43 20.05 5.56
N ASP A 130 -19.20 20.08 4.47
CA ASP A 130 -20.65 20.27 4.47
C ASP A 130 -21.40 19.14 5.18
N LEU A 131 -20.83 17.93 5.23
CA LEU A 131 -21.38 16.77 5.93
C LEU A 131 -21.10 16.76 7.43
N ILE A 132 -20.10 17.51 7.91
CA ILE A 132 -19.69 17.53 9.32
C ILE A 132 -20.47 18.59 10.08
N GLN A 133 -20.33 19.86 9.66
CA GLN A 133 -21.07 20.99 10.20
C GLN A 133 -21.08 22.15 9.19
N PRO A 134 -22.17 22.94 9.10
CA PRO A 134 -22.31 24.01 8.10
C PRO A 134 -21.22 25.09 8.15
N ASP A 135 -20.55 25.26 9.29
CA ASP A 135 -19.51 26.24 9.54
C ASP A 135 -18.11 25.61 9.64
N TYR A 136 -17.92 24.35 9.21
CA TYR A 136 -16.63 23.66 9.31
C TYR A 136 -15.60 24.30 8.37
N GLN A 137 -14.54 24.86 8.93
CA GLN A 137 -13.42 25.38 8.16
C GLN A 137 -12.28 24.38 8.19
N ILE A 138 -12.05 23.67 7.08
CA ILE A 138 -10.97 22.68 6.95
C ILE A 138 -9.59 23.30 7.24
N PHE A 139 -9.39 24.56 6.88
CA PHE A 139 -8.12 25.27 7.07
C PHE A 139 -7.92 25.86 8.46
N ASN A 140 -8.91 25.79 9.36
CA ASN A 140 -8.77 26.26 10.74
C ASN A 140 -8.30 25.09 11.65
N PRO A 141 -7.02 25.07 12.08
CA PRO A 141 -6.46 23.91 12.78
C PRO A 141 -7.09 23.67 14.16
N LEU A 142 -7.65 24.71 14.78
CA LEU A 142 -8.15 24.68 16.17
C LEU A 142 -9.66 24.39 16.26
N GLN A 143 -10.38 24.35 15.14
CA GLN A 143 -11.83 24.14 15.16
C GLN A 143 -12.17 22.67 15.42
N VAL A 144 -12.89 22.37 16.51
CA VAL A 144 -13.39 21.02 16.80
C VAL A 144 -14.54 20.69 15.84
N PRO A 145 -14.68 19.44 15.33
CA PRO A 145 -13.88 18.24 15.59
C PRO A 145 -12.57 18.13 14.77
N TYR A 146 -11.54 17.53 15.38
CA TYR A 146 -10.21 17.33 14.76
C TYR A 146 -10.12 16.11 13.82
N VAL A 147 -10.98 15.10 14.03
CA VAL A 147 -10.90 13.80 13.33
C VAL A 147 -10.99 13.92 11.80
N PRO A 148 -11.87 14.75 11.21
CA PRO A 148 -11.94 14.88 9.75
C PRO A 148 -10.63 15.40 9.11
N ARG A 149 -9.94 16.34 9.78
CA ARG A 149 -8.62 16.81 9.32
C ARG A 149 -7.57 15.71 9.42
N LEU A 150 -7.60 14.90 10.48
CA LEU A 150 -6.71 13.74 10.61
C LEU A 150 -6.91 12.77 9.44
N ILE A 151 -8.16 12.47 9.07
CA ILE A 151 -8.48 11.62 7.92
C ILE A 151 -7.88 12.20 6.63
N ILE A 152 -8.06 13.50 6.37
CA ILE A 152 -7.49 14.16 5.19
C ILE A 152 -5.96 14.03 5.15
N ILE A 153 -5.29 14.27 6.28
CA ILE A 153 -3.83 14.12 6.39
C ILE A 153 -3.41 12.69 6.08
N MET A 154 -4.13 11.70 6.59
CA MET A 154 -3.86 10.28 6.34
C MET A 154 -4.11 9.89 4.88
N LEU A 155 -5.15 10.43 4.22
CA LEU A 155 -5.40 10.21 2.79
C LEU A 155 -4.26 10.79 1.93
N VAL A 156 -3.77 11.99 2.27
CA VAL A 156 -2.63 12.60 1.57
C VAL A 156 -1.35 11.80 1.81
N ALA A 157 -1.09 11.37 3.05
CA ALA A 157 0.06 10.52 3.37
C ALA A 157 0.02 9.21 2.57
N LEU A 158 -1.17 8.61 2.44
CA LEU A 158 -1.37 7.39 1.67
C LEU A 158 -1.09 7.61 0.17
N PHE A 159 -1.53 8.75 -0.39
CA PHE A 159 -1.23 9.10 -1.78
C PHE A 159 0.26 9.32 -2.03
N LEU A 160 0.99 9.95 -1.10
CA LEU A 160 2.44 10.09 -1.23
C LEU A 160 3.15 8.73 -1.31
N LEU A 161 2.67 7.74 -0.55
CA LEU A 161 3.17 6.37 -0.67
C LEU A 161 2.81 5.74 -2.02
N HIS A 162 1.62 5.99 -2.57
CA HIS A 162 1.28 5.55 -3.92
C HIS A 162 2.23 6.13 -4.97
N ILE A 163 2.62 7.41 -4.86
CA ILE A 163 3.63 8.01 -5.74
C ILE A 163 4.99 7.33 -5.57
N PHE A 164 5.41 7.06 -4.33
CA PHE A 164 6.64 6.33 -4.03
C PHE A 164 6.67 4.94 -4.70
N TRP A 165 5.62 4.14 -4.55
CA TRP A 165 5.56 2.83 -5.21
C TRP A 165 5.40 2.93 -6.72
N THR A 166 4.73 3.96 -7.24
CA THR A 166 4.66 4.20 -8.68
C THR A 166 6.05 4.41 -9.28
N TYR A 167 6.93 5.11 -8.57
CA TYR A 167 8.33 5.25 -8.97
C TYR A 167 9.05 3.88 -9.03
N ILE A 168 8.86 3.02 -8.01
CA ILE A 168 9.45 1.66 -8.00
C ILE A 168 8.89 0.81 -9.15
N ILE A 169 7.58 0.82 -9.36
CA ILE A 169 6.92 0.10 -10.47
C ILE A 169 7.47 0.60 -11.81
N GLY A 170 7.67 1.91 -11.98
CA GLY A 170 8.29 2.48 -13.17
C GLY A 170 9.69 1.94 -13.43
N LYS A 171 10.53 1.78 -12.39
CA LYS A 171 11.84 1.13 -12.52
C LYS A 171 11.73 -0.32 -12.99
N ILE A 172 10.77 -1.08 -12.45
CA ILE A 172 10.51 -2.48 -12.87
C ILE A 172 10.12 -2.52 -14.35
N VAL A 173 9.26 -1.61 -14.81
CA VAL A 173 8.84 -1.52 -16.22
C VAL A 173 10.03 -1.29 -17.14
N VAL A 174 10.89 -0.32 -16.82
CA VAL A 174 12.09 -0.02 -17.65
C VAL A 174 12.97 -1.25 -17.78
N ARG A 175 13.23 -1.96 -16.68
CA ARG A 175 14.01 -3.20 -16.68
C ARG A 175 13.34 -4.33 -17.46
N THR A 176 12.02 -4.48 -17.31
CA THR A 176 11.24 -5.49 -18.03
C THR A 176 11.31 -5.28 -19.55
N ILE A 177 11.32 -4.03 -20.02
CA ILE A 177 11.46 -3.70 -21.45
C ILE A 177 12.87 -4.03 -21.96
N GLN A 178 13.90 -3.83 -21.14
CA GLN A 178 15.29 -4.09 -21.51
C GLN A 178 15.65 -5.58 -21.50
N GLU A 179 15.18 -6.32 -20.49
CA GLU A 179 15.55 -7.72 -20.22
C GLU A 179 14.48 -8.74 -20.66
N GLY A 180 13.27 -8.27 -20.98
CA GLY A 180 12.14 -9.10 -21.42
C GLY A 180 11.42 -9.86 -20.30
N GLU A 181 11.83 -9.68 -19.03
CA GLU A 181 11.25 -10.36 -17.87
C GLU A 181 10.88 -9.38 -16.74
N ALA A 182 9.66 -9.53 -16.21
CA ALA A 182 9.17 -8.74 -15.08
C ALA A 182 9.81 -9.21 -13.76
N ALA A 183 11.02 -8.74 -13.49
CA ALA A 183 11.75 -9.01 -12.25
C ALA A 183 11.41 -7.97 -11.15
N ASP A 184 11.30 -8.41 -9.90
CA ASP A 184 10.97 -7.51 -8.77
C ASP A 184 12.28 -6.86 -8.28
N VAL A 185 12.47 -5.57 -8.54
CA VAL A 185 13.69 -4.84 -8.14
C VAL A 185 13.84 -4.66 -6.63
N ARG A 186 12.81 -4.97 -5.85
CA ARG A 186 12.81 -4.81 -4.39
C ARG A 186 13.51 -5.95 -3.66
N SER A 187 13.60 -7.13 -4.28
CA SER A 187 14.34 -8.29 -3.77
C SER A 187 15.80 -8.28 -4.20
N ASP A 188 16.12 -7.73 -5.38
CA ASP A 188 17.49 -7.79 -5.93
C ASP A 188 18.53 -7.02 -5.11
N SER A 189 18.15 -5.98 -4.37
CA SER A 189 19.10 -5.24 -3.52
C SER A 189 19.66 -6.09 -2.37
N GLU A 190 18.95 -7.14 -1.95
CA GLU A 190 19.40 -8.07 -0.91
C GLU A 190 20.36 -9.11 -1.48
N ASP A 191 19.99 -9.72 -2.61
CA ASP A 191 20.85 -10.68 -3.32
C ASP A 191 22.16 -10.02 -3.76
N GLU A 192 22.13 -8.78 -4.28
CA GLU A 192 23.33 -8.04 -4.68
C GLU A 192 24.20 -7.65 -3.46
N ALA A 193 23.59 -7.25 -2.34
CA ALA A 193 24.35 -6.90 -1.13
C ALA A 193 25.01 -8.13 -0.50
N GLU A 194 24.32 -9.27 -0.49
CA GLU A 194 24.85 -10.54 0.00
C GLU A 194 25.95 -11.08 -0.92
N GLU A 195 25.79 -10.99 -2.25
CA GLU A 195 26.86 -11.31 -3.22
C GLU A 195 28.09 -10.41 -3.05
N GLN A 196 27.89 -9.10 -2.87
CA GLN A 196 28.98 -8.16 -2.64
C GLN A 196 29.72 -8.45 -1.33
N GLU A 197 29.01 -8.83 -0.28
CA GLU A 197 29.62 -9.22 0.99
C GLU A 197 30.39 -10.54 0.89
N VAL A 198 29.83 -11.56 0.19
CA VAL A 198 30.52 -12.82 -0.10
C VAL A 198 31.79 -12.58 -0.93
N ARG A 199 31.71 -11.72 -1.95
CA ARG A 199 32.86 -11.35 -2.79
C ARG A 199 33.93 -10.61 -1.98
N ARG A 200 33.52 -9.72 -1.08
CA ARG A 200 34.42 -9.00 -0.17
C ARG A 200 35.13 -9.96 0.80
N LYS A 201 34.41 -10.93 1.37
CA LYS A 201 34.95 -11.99 2.24
C LYS A 201 35.93 -12.91 1.52
N ARG A 202 35.67 -13.24 0.24
CA ARG A 202 36.64 -14.01 -0.57
C ARG A 202 37.93 -13.23 -0.81
N LEU A 203 37.83 -11.95 -1.17
CA LEU A 203 38.99 -11.09 -1.43
C LEU A 203 39.87 -10.87 -0.19
N THR A 204 39.28 -10.72 1.00
CA THR A 204 40.05 -10.62 2.25
C THR A 204 40.74 -11.93 2.61
N LYS A 205 40.09 -13.08 2.38
CA LYS A 205 40.68 -14.40 2.62
C LYS A 205 41.87 -14.67 1.70
N THR A 206 41.76 -14.34 0.41
CA THR A 206 42.86 -14.45 -0.56
C THR A 206 44.06 -13.58 -0.17
N LYS A 207 43.84 -12.33 0.28
CA LYS A 207 44.91 -11.43 0.74
C LYS A 207 45.61 -11.90 2.02
N GLN A 208 44.90 -12.58 2.93
CA GLN A 208 45.50 -13.14 4.14
C GLN A 208 46.34 -14.40 3.86
N GLN A 209 46.00 -15.13 2.80
CA GLN A 209 46.71 -16.34 2.40
C GLN A 209 48.03 -16.01 1.69
N THR A 210 48.03 -15.01 0.81
CA THR A 210 49.25 -14.50 0.15
C THR A 210 50.23 -13.88 1.14
N LYS A 211 49.75 -13.22 2.19
CA LYS A 211 50.61 -12.59 3.22
C LYS A 211 51.20 -13.58 4.24
N LYS A 212 50.86 -14.87 4.17
CA LYS A 212 51.42 -15.95 5.01
C LYS A 212 52.46 -16.79 4.28
N GLU A 213 52.57 -16.63 2.97
CA GLU A 213 53.50 -17.36 2.11
C GLU A 213 54.77 -16.56 1.78
N ASP A 214 54.80 -15.27 2.18
CA ASP A 214 55.97 -14.38 2.23
C ASP A 214 56.52 -14.29 3.66
#